data_AF-A0A842XRG5-F1
#
_entry.id   AF-A0A842XRG5-F1
#
_cell.length_a   1.000
_cell.length_b   1.000
_cell.length_c   1.000
_cell.angle_alpha   90.00
_cell.angle_beta   90.00
_cell.angle_gamma   90.00
#
_symmetry.space_group_name_H-M   'P 1'
#
loop_
_entity.id
_entity.type
_entity.pdbx_description
1 polymer ?
#
loop_
_entity_poly.entity_id
_entity_poly.type
_entity_poly.pdbx_seq_one_letter_code
_entity_poly.pdbx_strand_id
1 'polypeptide(L)'
;MDYKNLGLRVGIEIHQQLSTGKLFCSCDSELVDEHHKEFVRNLRPTQSELGEIDKAALEEAERKLQFRYQTVPCSCLVEADEEPPHDANRLAIEASLEMALLLGAIPVDEIHFMRKIVIDGSNTGGFQRTALIATKGSIELHGKRFGMSSICLEEDAARKMTEHASEVTYRLDRLGIPLIEIATDPDMSTPEEARAVAARLGALLRATKKVRRGIGTIREDINISISGGARVEIKGAQDLRLIPVYVEEEIKRQLALLDVKDILRKRGTKPVIADIMDLSGLLRSTSCKVLRSALDSGGRVLGVKLEKFAGTMGRTEAGVKRLGAEIAAHARVAGVKGLFHSDELPGYGITRAEVEDIGTMLSAEAEDAFVLVADSEEKARAALTRVVDRANIGLSGVPEETRDPLPDGQSVYSRPLPGKDRMYP
;
A
#
# COMPACT_ATOMS: atom_id res chain seq x y z
N MET A 1 21.66 -11.70 -7.89
CA MET A 1 20.56 -12.59 -8.32
C MET A 1 20.52 -12.59 -9.85
N ASP A 2 20.08 -13.67 -10.50
CA ASP A 2 19.90 -13.67 -11.96
C ASP A 2 18.48 -13.18 -12.31
N TYR A 3 18.33 -11.87 -12.46
CA TYR A 3 17.02 -11.23 -12.69
C TYR A 3 16.34 -11.69 -13.99
N LYS A 4 17.13 -12.08 -14.99
CA LYS A 4 16.61 -12.54 -16.28
C LYS A 4 15.92 -13.90 -16.13
N ASN A 5 16.57 -14.83 -15.43
CA ASN A 5 15.98 -16.15 -15.16
C ASN A 5 14.81 -16.08 -14.18
N LEU A 6 14.80 -15.09 -13.29
CA LEU A 6 13.65 -14.79 -12.44
C LEU A 6 12.49 -14.17 -13.23
N GLY A 7 12.71 -13.75 -14.49
CA GLY A 7 11.73 -13.04 -15.31
C GLY A 7 11.24 -11.75 -14.64
N LEU A 8 12.15 -11.02 -14.01
CA LEU A 8 11.85 -9.74 -13.36
C LEU A 8 11.24 -8.77 -14.37
N ARG A 9 10.11 -8.18 -14.00
CA ARG A 9 9.48 -7.05 -14.68
C ARG A 9 9.22 -5.95 -13.65
N VAL A 10 9.71 -4.76 -13.95
CA VAL A 10 9.48 -3.56 -13.14
C VAL A 10 8.82 -2.49 -14.01
N GLY A 11 7.81 -1.83 -13.46
CA GLY A 11 7.22 -0.59 -13.96
C GLY A 11 7.31 0.48 -12.88
N ILE A 12 7.35 1.75 -13.27
CA ILE A 12 7.40 2.89 -12.34
C ILE A 12 6.30 3.88 -12.71
N GLU A 13 5.61 4.40 -11.71
CA GLU A 13 4.67 5.50 -11.84
C GLU A 13 5.21 6.70 -11.05
N ILE A 14 5.60 7.77 -11.76
CA ILE A 14 6.15 8.98 -11.15
C ILE A 14 5.05 10.01 -11.02
N HIS A 15 4.83 10.50 -9.81
CA HIS A 15 3.93 11.61 -9.51
C HIS A 15 4.77 12.84 -9.13
N GLN A 16 4.67 13.92 -9.89
CA GLN A 16 5.45 15.14 -9.68
C GLN A 16 4.53 16.36 -9.60
N GLN A 17 4.65 17.14 -8.53
CA GLN A 17 3.91 18.39 -8.40
C GLN A 17 4.44 19.46 -9.38
N LEU A 18 3.53 20.17 -10.02
CA LEU A 18 3.81 21.31 -10.89
C LEU A 18 3.85 22.61 -10.09
N SER A 19 4.71 23.53 -10.50
CA SER A 19 4.95 24.82 -9.85
C SER A 19 4.05 25.91 -10.42
N THR A 20 2.74 25.68 -10.34
CA THR A 20 1.67 26.60 -10.79
C THR A 20 0.71 26.91 -9.64
N GLY A 21 -0.39 27.62 -9.88
CA GLY A 21 -1.55 27.61 -8.98
C GLY A 21 -2.24 26.24 -8.92
N LYS A 22 -3.29 26.11 -8.11
CA LYS A 22 -4.10 24.89 -8.04
C LYS A 22 -4.79 24.57 -9.37
N LEU A 23 -5.15 23.30 -9.56
CA LEU A 23 -5.60 22.77 -10.85
C LEU A 23 -7.00 23.25 -11.22
N PHE A 24 -7.92 23.34 -10.27
CA PHE A 24 -9.34 23.65 -10.53
C PHE A 24 -9.87 24.85 -9.75
N CYS A 25 -8.99 25.70 -9.23
CA CYS A 25 -9.35 26.95 -8.58
C CYS A 25 -8.21 27.97 -8.70
N SER A 26 -8.51 29.23 -8.38
CA SER A 26 -7.55 30.34 -8.44
C SER A 26 -6.61 30.45 -7.24
N CYS A 27 -6.61 29.46 -6.33
CA CYS A 27 -5.76 29.48 -5.14
C CYS A 27 -4.28 29.22 -5.48
N ASP A 28 -3.40 29.83 -4.69
CA ASP A 28 -1.97 29.53 -4.70
C ASP A 28 -1.71 28.11 -4.20
N SER A 29 -0.60 27.51 -4.66
CA SER A 29 -0.21 26.15 -4.28
C SER A 29 0.72 26.10 -3.07
N GLU A 30 0.70 27.11 -2.19
CA GLU A 30 1.60 27.17 -1.04
C GLU A 30 1.18 26.20 0.07
N LEU A 31 2.16 25.57 0.72
CA LEU A 31 1.93 24.81 1.94
C LEU A 31 2.07 25.75 3.12
N VAL A 32 1.12 25.71 4.05
CA VAL A 32 1.10 26.61 5.20
C VAL A 32 0.89 25.84 6.50
N ASP A 33 1.49 26.36 7.58
CA ASP A 33 1.43 25.70 8.88
C ASP A 33 0.22 26.13 9.72
N GLU A 34 -0.31 27.33 9.45
CA GLU A 34 -1.49 27.89 10.11
C GLU A 34 -2.79 27.49 9.40
N HIS A 35 -3.85 27.30 10.17
CA HIS A 35 -5.21 27.06 9.66
C HIS A 35 -6.19 28.03 10.34
N HIS A 36 -7.33 28.27 9.72
CA HIS A 36 -8.32 29.26 10.20
C HIS A 36 -9.63 28.64 10.69
N LYS A 37 -10.17 27.68 9.93
CA LYS A 37 -11.42 27.02 10.23
C LYS A 37 -11.27 25.52 10.01
N GLU A 38 -12.17 24.77 10.63
CA GLU A 38 -12.27 23.34 10.44
C GLU A 38 -13.70 22.96 10.13
N PHE A 39 -13.86 21.90 9.34
CA PHE A 39 -15.15 21.25 9.11
C PHE A 39 -14.96 19.74 9.07
N VAL A 40 -16.06 19.00 9.24
CA VAL A 40 -16.04 17.55 9.37
C VAL A 40 -16.93 16.93 8.28
N ARG A 41 -16.46 15.85 7.65
CA ARG A 41 -17.24 15.05 6.69
C ARG A 41 -17.08 13.56 6.96
N ASN A 42 -18.06 12.80 6.51
CA ASN A 42 -18.01 11.34 6.43
C ASN A 42 -18.20 10.95 4.97
N LEU A 43 -17.20 10.31 4.37
CA LEU A 43 -17.33 9.79 3.01
C LEU A 43 -18.12 8.48 3.03
N ARG A 44 -18.83 8.20 1.94
CA ARG A 44 -19.58 6.96 1.76
C ARG A 44 -19.09 6.26 0.49
N PRO A 45 -18.90 4.93 0.51
CA PRO A 45 -18.57 4.20 -0.70
C PRO A 45 -19.70 4.38 -1.72
N THR A 46 -19.31 4.58 -2.97
CA THR A 46 -20.21 4.75 -4.12
C THR A 46 -19.86 3.71 -5.18
N GLN A 47 -20.84 3.36 -6.01
CA GLN A 47 -20.65 2.44 -7.13
C GLN A 47 -19.87 3.16 -8.24
N SER A 48 -18.99 2.42 -8.92
CA SER A 48 -18.35 2.90 -10.15
C SER A 48 -19.36 2.99 -11.31
N GLU A 49 -18.94 3.49 -12.47
CA GLU A 49 -19.78 3.48 -13.69
C GLU A 49 -20.27 2.09 -14.07
N LEU A 50 -19.52 1.06 -13.70
CA LEU A 50 -19.83 -0.34 -14.00
C LEU A 50 -20.73 -0.98 -12.93
N GLY A 51 -21.18 -0.21 -11.94
CA GLY A 51 -22.04 -0.68 -10.85
C GLY A 51 -21.32 -1.50 -9.77
N GLU A 52 -20.01 -1.66 -9.88
CA GLU A 52 -19.18 -2.42 -8.94
C GLU A 52 -18.62 -1.50 -7.84
N ILE A 53 -18.42 -2.05 -6.63
CA ILE A 53 -17.75 -1.35 -5.53
C ILE A 53 -16.33 -1.90 -5.40
N ASP A 54 -15.33 -1.02 -5.46
CA ASP A 54 -13.94 -1.40 -5.31
C ASP A 54 -13.64 -2.02 -3.93
N LYS A 55 -12.90 -3.14 -3.92
CA LYS A 55 -12.60 -3.90 -2.69
C LYS A 55 -11.78 -3.11 -1.68
N ALA A 56 -10.81 -2.30 -2.12
CA ALA A 56 -10.03 -1.49 -1.20
C ALA A 56 -10.87 -0.33 -0.64
N ALA A 57 -11.82 0.18 -1.42
CA ALA A 57 -12.81 1.13 -0.92
C ALA A 57 -13.76 0.48 0.10
N LEU A 58 -14.15 -0.78 -0.06
CA LEU A 58 -14.93 -1.47 0.98
C LEU A 58 -14.12 -1.62 2.28
N GLU A 59 -12.88 -2.11 2.20
CA GLU A 59 -12.03 -2.31 3.37
C GLU A 59 -11.71 -0.99 4.10
N GLU A 60 -11.47 0.10 3.38
CA GLU A 60 -11.26 1.41 4.00
C GLU A 60 -12.55 1.96 4.64
N ALA A 61 -13.72 1.72 4.03
CA ALA A 61 -15.01 2.12 4.59
C ALA A 61 -15.38 1.36 5.88
N GLU A 62 -14.94 0.11 6.03
CA GLU A 62 -15.12 -0.67 7.27
C GLU A 62 -14.49 0.00 8.49
N ARG A 63 -13.46 0.84 8.30
CA ARG A 63 -12.80 1.59 9.37
C ARG A 63 -13.69 2.68 9.99
N LYS A 64 -14.80 3.05 9.34
CA LYS A 64 -15.77 4.07 9.79
C LYS A 64 -15.12 5.37 10.28
N LEU A 65 -14.12 5.86 9.55
CA LEU A 65 -13.37 7.06 9.90
C LEU A 65 -14.19 8.33 9.64
N GLN A 66 -14.07 9.27 10.57
CA GLN A 66 -14.51 10.65 10.38
C GLN A 66 -13.33 11.49 9.85
N PHE A 67 -13.61 12.42 8.92
CA PHE A 67 -12.57 13.25 8.32
C PHE A 67 -12.76 14.71 8.72
N ARG A 68 -11.73 15.26 9.37
CA ARG A 68 -11.66 16.68 9.75
C ARG A 68 -10.76 17.40 8.77
N TYR A 69 -11.24 18.49 8.18
CA TYR A 69 -10.51 19.27 7.19
C TYR A 69 -10.20 20.66 7.73
N GLN A 70 -8.92 21.03 7.68
CA GLN A 70 -8.39 22.34 8.06
C GLN A 70 -8.32 23.25 6.83
N THR A 71 -9.06 24.35 6.86
CA THR A 71 -8.98 25.40 5.83
C THR A 71 -7.81 26.33 6.13
N VAL A 72 -7.20 26.83 5.07
CA VAL A 72 -6.02 27.69 5.08
C VAL A 72 -6.26 28.95 4.24
N PRO A 73 -5.45 30.02 4.36
CA PRO A 73 -5.62 31.21 3.51
C PRO A 73 -5.61 30.89 2.01
N CYS A 74 -4.81 29.92 1.58
CA CYS A 74 -4.70 29.43 0.21
C CYS A 74 -5.72 28.31 -0.13
N SER A 75 -6.89 28.29 0.51
CA SER A 75 -7.98 27.36 0.17
C SER A 75 -9.31 28.08 -0.03
N CYS A 76 -10.14 27.55 -0.91
CA CYS A 76 -11.45 28.09 -1.26
C CYS A 76 -12.57 27.04 -1.18
N LEU A 77 -13.77 27.43 -1.63
CA LEU A 77 -14.96 26.58 -1.61
C LEU A 77 -14.82 25.36 -2.53
N VAL A 78 -14.01 25.44 -3.59
CA VAL A 78 -13.74 24.28 -4.48
C VAL A 78 -13.06 23.16 -3.70
N GLU A 79 -12.02 23.46 -2.93
CA GLU A 79 -11.33 22.46 -2.11
C GLU A 79 -12.18 21.97 -0.94
N ALA A 80 -13.08 22.80 -0.43
CA ALA A 80 -14.04 22.40 0.59
C ALA A 80 -15.19 21.53 0.03
N ASP A 81 -15.26 21.36 -1.29
CA ASP A 81 -16.37 20.72 -2.01
C ASP A 81 -17.72 21.42 -1.72
N GLU A 82 -17.70 22.75 -1.76
CA GLU A 82 -18.84 23.68 -1.56
C GLU A 82 -19.07 24.59 -2.77
N GLU A 83 -18.24 24.48 -3.82
CA GLU A 83 -18.36 25.21 -5.08
C GLU A 83 -17.94 24.30 -6.23
N PRO A 84 -18.64 24.35 -7.39
CA PRO A 84 -18.16 23.68 -8.59
C PRO A 84 -16.72 24.10 -8.94
N PRO A 85 -15.93 23.18 -9.48
CA PRO A 85 -14.59 23.49 -9.97
C PRO A 85 -14.60 24.55 -11.08
N HIS A 86 -13.49 25.26 -11.20
CA HIS A 86 -13.25 26.13 -12.34
C HIS A 86 -12.60 25.35 -13.49
N ASP A 87 -12.33 26.03 -14.60
CA ASP A 87 -11.55 25.45 -15.69
C ASP A 87 -10.15 25.02 -15.21
N ALA A 88 -9.64 23.96 -15.82
CA ALA A 88 -8.32 23.43 -15.48
C ALA A 88 -7.21 24.46 -15.73
N ASN A 89 -6.24 24.51 -14.83
CA ASN A 89 -5.12 25.44 -14.89
C ASN A 89 -4.32 25.25 -16.19
N ARG A 90 -4.39 26.26 -17.06
CA ARG A 90 -3.74 26.24 -18.37
C ARG A 90 -2.22 26.02 -18.29
N LEU A 91 -1.54 26.60 -17.30
CA LEU A 91 -0.10 26.41 -17.14
C LEU A 91 0.26 24.98 -16.76
N ALA A 92 -0.60 24.30 -16.01
CA ALA A 92 -0.42 22.89 -15.65
C ALA A 92 -0.61 21.97 -16.87
N ILE A 93 -1.61 22.26 -17.72
CA ILE A 93 -1.81 21.57 -19.01
C ILE A 93 -0.59 21.77 -19.91
N GLU A 94 -0.13 23.01 -20.10
CA GLU A 94 1.03 23.34 -20.94
C GLU A 94 2.31 22.64 -20.44
N ALA A 95 2.54 22.60 -19.12
CA ALA A 95 3.66 21.87 -18.54
C ALA A 95 3.57 20.36 -18.80
N SER A 96 2.36 19.79 -18.74
CA SER A 96 2.13 18.36 -18.99
C SER A 96 2.33 18.00 -20.47
N LEU A 97 1.87 18.85 -21.38
CA LEU A 97 2.10 18.71 -22.83
C LEU A 97 3.58 18.88 -23.19
N GLU A 98 4.29 19.82 -22.58
CA GLU A 98 5.74 19.97 -22.76
C GLU A 98 6.48 18.68 -22.36
N MET A 99 6.12 18.10 -21.21
CA MET A 99 6.70 16.83 -20.78
C MET A 99 6.36 15.68 -21.73
N ALA A 100 5.13 15.63 -22.24
CA ALA A 100 4.72 14.65 -23.26
C ALA A 100 5.59 14.73 -24.51
N LEU A 101 5.84 15.95 -25.03
CA LEU A 101 6.69 16.17 -26.19
C LEU A 101 8.16 15.81 -25.92
N LEU A 102 8.69 16.10 -24.73
CA LEU A 102 10.04 15.70 -24.32
C LEU A 102 10.23 14.18 -24.30
N LEU A 103 9.16 13.42 -24.07
CA LEU A 103 9.14 11.96 -24.09
C LEU A 103 8.77 11.38 -25.46
N GLY A 104 8.53 12.24 -26.47
CA GLY A 104 8.01 11.80 -27.77
C GLY A 104 6.66 11.08 -27.67
N ALA A 105 5.88 11.36 -26.63
CA ALA A 105 4.53 10.85 -26.46
C ALA A 105 3.56 11.54 -27.42
N ILE A 106 2.41 10.92 -27.65
CA ILE A 106 1.34 11.42 -28.51
C ILE A 106 0.27 12.04 -27.61
N PRO A 107 0.12 13.38 -27.60
CA PRO A 107 -0.96 14.05 -26.89
C PRO A 107 -2.33 13.62 -27.40
N VAL A 108 -3.33 13.66 -26.51
CA VAL A 108 -4.74 13.49 -26.89
C VAL A 108 -5.25 14.71 -27.66
N ASP A 109 -6.23 14.50 -28.54
CA ASP A 109 -6.86 15.58 -29.29
C ASP A 109 -7.74 16.46 -28.39
N GLU A 110 -8.37 15.85 -27.38
CA GLU A 110 -9.23 16.53 -26.39
C GLU A 110 -8.98 15.95 -25.00
N ILE A 111 -8.84 16.82 -24.00
CA ILE A 111 -8.56 16.43 -22.61
C ILE A 111 -9.90 16.32 -21.86
N HIS A 112 -10.21 15.13 -21.38
CA HIS A 112 -11.40 14.86 -20.57
C HIS A 112 -10.95 14.54 -19.14
N PHE A 113 -11.44 15.32 -18.18
CA PHE A 113 -11.21 15.05 -16.76
C PHE A 113 -12.24 14.08 -16.23
N MET A 114 -11.74 13.10 -15.48
CA MET A 114 -12.48 12.03 -14.86
C MET A 114 -12.28 12.11 -13.34
N ARG A 115 -13.12 11.39 -12.59
CA ARG A 115 -13.13 11.29 -11.13
C ARG A 115 -12.71 9.88 -10.73
N LYS A 116 -11.50 9.78 -10.17
CA LYS A 116 -10.97 8.56 -9.54
C LYS A 116 -11.47 8.48 -8.11
N ILE A 117 -12.26 7.48 -7.77
CA ILE A 117 -12.82 7.32 -6.41
C ILE A 117 -11.67 7.17 -5.40
N VAL A 118 -11.67 8.03 -4.37
CA VAL A 118 -10.69 8.08 -3.27
C VAL A 118 -11.45 8.33 -1.96
N ILE A 119 -11.59 7.29 -1.15
CA ILE A 119 -12.43 7.33 0.06
C ILE A 119 -11.64 7.35 1.38
N ASP A 120 -10.32 7.49 1.33
CA ASP A 120 -9.45 7.59 2.50
C ASP A 120 -9.51 8.98 3.19
N GLY A 121 -10.40 9.85 2.71
CA GLY A 121 -10.59 11.21 3.19
C GLY A 121 -9.55 12.21 2.70
N SER A 122 -8.60 11.81 1.86
CA SER A 122 -7.59 12.73 1.35
C SER A 122 -8.12 13.68 0.26
N ASN A 123 -9.28 13.38 -0.32
CA ASN A 123 -10.04 14.26 -1.21
C ASN A 123 -11.43 14.54 -0.61
N THR A 124 -11.80 15.81 -0.46
CA THR A 124 -13.04 16.26 0.21
C THR A 124 -14.33 15.79 -0.46
N GLY A 125 -14.32 15.66 -1.79
CA GLY A 125 -15.42 15.12 -2.59
C GLY A 125 -15.45 13.60 -2.69
N GLY A 126 -14.47 12.89 -2.12
CA GLY A 126 -14.35 11.43 -2.23
C GLY A 126 -13.83 10.93 -3.58
N PHE A 127 -13.26 11.82 -4.38
CA PHE A 127 -12.59 11.49 -5.64
C PHE A 127 -11.45 12.46 -5.93
N GLN A 128 -10.47 11.99 -6.69
CA GLN A 128 -9.39 12.76 -7.28
C GLN A 128 -9.73 13.02 -8.75
N ARG A 129 -9.54 14.25 -9.22
CA ARG A 129 -9.74 14.55 -10.64
C ARG A 129 -8.47 14.27 -11.42
N THR A 130 -8.60 13.50 -12.49
CA THR A 130 -7.48 13.02 -13.31
C THR A 130 -7.87 13.05 -14.79
N ALA A 131 -6.98 13.50 -15.66
CA ALA A 131 -7.14 13.42 -17.11
C ALA A 131 -5.94 12.77 -17.77
N LEU A 132 -6.19 11.99 -18.83
CA LEU A 132 -5.15 11.52 -19.73
C LEU A 132 -4.68 12.68 -20.63
N ILE A 133 -3.38 12.93 -20.67
CA ILE A 133 -2.76 13.99 -21.48
C ILE A 133 -2.10 13.41 -22.72
N ALA A 134 -1.37 12.30 -22.58
CA ALA A 134 -0.65 11.69 -23.70
C ALA A 134 -0.41 10.19 -23.47
N THR A 135 -0.11 9.48 -24.55
CA THR A 135 0.23 8.04 -24.53
C THR A 135 1.45 7.76 -25.41
N LYS A 136 2.01 6.55 -25.33
CA LYS A 136 3.06 6.05 -26.25
C LYS A 136 4.35 6.87 -26.24
N GLY A 137 4.76 7.36 -25.07
CA GLY A 137 6.09 7.99 -24.90
C GLY A 137 7.19 6.95 -24.83
N SER A 138 8.45 7.40 -24.85
CA SER A 138 9.59 6.53 -24.52
C SER A 138 10.86 7.30 -24.18
N ILE A 139 11.77 6.64 -23.48
CA ILE A 139 13.14 7.11 -23.28
C ILE A 139 14.13 6.03 -23.73
N GLU A 140 15.29 6.45 -24.23
CA GLU A 140 16.40 5.54 -24.53
C GLU A 140 17.50 5.70 -23.49
N LEU A 141 17.90 4.59 -22.86
CA LEU A 141 18.98 4.53 -21.89
C LEU A 141 19.83 3.29 -22.16
N HIS A 142 21.15 3.47 -22.23
CA HIS A 142 22.11 2.37 -22.42
C HIS A 142 21.80 1.46 -23.63
N GLY A 143 21.24 2.02 -24.71
CA GLY A 143 20.89 1.27 -25.93
C GLY A 143 19.60 0.46 -25.83
N LYS A 144 18.84 0.59 -24.73
CA LYS A 144 17.51 0.00 -24.55
C LYS A 144 16.46 1.11 -24.52
N ARG A 145 15.33 0.86 -25.19
CA ARG A 145 14.15 1.72 -25.17
C ARG A 145 13.22 1.30 -24.04
N PHE A 146 12.77 2.27 -23.26
CA PHE A 146 11.78 2.10 -22.20
C PHE A 146 10.53 2.89 -22.56
N GLY A 147 9.37 2.24 -22.59
CA GLY A 147 8.10 2.86 -22.99
C GLY A 147 7.38 3.57 -21.85
N MET A 148 6.61 4.60 -22.19
CA MET A 148 5.70 5.30 -21.28
C MET A 148 4.27 5.06 -21.75
N SER A 149 3.49 4.33 -20.96
CA SER A 149 2.14 3.92 -21.31
C SER A 149 1.18 5.11 -21.29
N SER A 150 1.30 5.96 -20.28
CA SER A 150 0.40 7.09 -20.05
C SER A 150 1.11 8.25 -19.35
N ILE A 151 0.64 9.46 -19.69
CA ILE A 151 0.94 10.70 -18.98
C ILE A 151 -0.39 11.31 -18.59
N CYS A 152 -0.62 11.51 -17.29
CA CYS A 152 -1.86 12.05 -16.76
C CYS A 152 -1.60 13.37 -16.02
N LEU A 153 -2.62 14.21 -15.94
CA LEU A 153 -2.65 15.41 -15.12
C LEU A 153 -3.77 15.26 -14.09
N GLU A 154 -3.43 15.40 -12.81
CA GLU A 154 -4.37 15.18 -11.71
C GLU A 154 -4.15 16.15 -10.54
N GLU A 155 -5.07 16.13 -9.58
CA GLU A 155 -4.95 16.87 -8.33
C GLU A 155 -4.13 16.08 -7.30
N ASP A 156 -3.24 16.74 -6.56
CA ASP A 156 -2.72 16.16 -5.32
C ASP A 156 -3.78 16.15 -4.23
N ALA A 157 -3.64 15.19 -3.32
CA ALA A 157 -4.53 15.01 -2.20
C ALA A 157 -4.15 15.92 -1.01
N ALA A 158 -5.11 16.14 -0.10
CA ALA A 158 -4.90 16.91 1.12
C ALA A 158 -3.75 16.36 1.97
N ARG A 159 -3.08 17.22 2.75
CA ARG A 159 -1.97 16.83 3.62
C ARG A 159 -2.52 16.22 4.91
N LYS A 160 -2.18 14.97 5.20
CA LYS A 160 -2.54 14.32 6.47
C LYS A 160 -1.75 14.98 7.61
N MET A 161 -2.47 15.45 8.63
CA MET A 161 -1.89 16.13 9.81
C MET A 161 -1.81 15.19 11.00
N THR A 162 -2.92 14.53 11.33
CA THR A 162 -3.01 13.55 12.41
C THR A 162 -3.91 12.40 12.01
N GLU A 163 -3.64 11.23 12.57
CA GLU A 163 -4.49 10.04 12.43
C GLU A 163 -4.72 9.43 13.81
N HIS A 164 -5.98 9.37 14.20
CA HIS A 164 -6.48 8.73 15.41
C HIS A 164 -7.38 7.55 15.02
N ALA A 165 -7.76 6.72 15.99
CA ALA A 165 -8.48 5.47 15.72
C ALA A 165 -9.81 5.65 14.96
N SER A 166 -10.49 6.79 15.13
CA SER A 166 -11.80 7.08 14.54
C SER A 166 -11.85 8.39 13.74
N GLU A 167 -10.75 9.16 13.70
CA GLU A 167 -10.71 10.46 13.04
C GLU A 167 -9.35 10.67 12.35
N VAL A 168 -9.37 11.18 11.13
CA VAL A 168 -8.18 11.65 10.42
C VAL A 168 -8.32 13.14 10.12
N THR A 169 -7.31 13.91 10.47
CA THR A 169 -7.26 15.34 10.18
C THR A 169 -6.41 15.59 8.94
N TYR A 170 -7.01 16.26 7.96
CA TYR A 170 -6.37 16.69 6.72
C TYR A 170 -6.31 18.21 6.64
N ARG A 171 -5.29 18.74 5.98
CA ARG A 171 -5.17 20.16 5.64
C ARG A 171 -5.28 20.36 4.14
N LEU A 172 -6.07 21.36 3.76
CA LEU A 172 -6.42 21.62 2.37
C LEU A 172 -5.34 22.35 1.56
N ASP A 173 -4.26 22.80 2.20
CA ASP A 173 -3.15 23.51 1.54
C ASP A 173 -2.59 22.75 0.32
N ARG A 174 -2.46 21.43 0.43
CA ARG A 174 -1.98 20.57 -0.66
C ARG A 174 -3.06 20.11 -1.63
N LEU A 175 -4.33 20.05 -1.21
CA LEU A 175 -5.41 19.58 -2.07
C LEU A 175 -5.51 20.46 -3.32
N GLY A 176 -5.53 19.85 -4.50
CA GLY A 176 -5.66 20.56 -5.77
C GLY A 176 -4.35 21.09 -6.36
N ILE A 177 -3.19 20.90 -5.72
CA ILE A 177 -1.89 21.17 -6.39
C ILE A 177 -1.78 20.26 -7.63
N PRO A 178 -1.46 20.77 -8.84
CA PRO A 178 -1.42 19.91 -10.01
C PRO A 178 -0.25 18.91 -9.92
N LEU A 179 -0.55 17.66 -10.25
CA LEU A 179 0.39 16.55 -10.37
C LEU A 179 0.43 16.07 -11.81
N ILE A 180 1.63 15.95 -12.35
CA ILE A 180 1.85 15.12 -13.53
C ILE A 180 2.19 13.70 -13.08
N GLU A 181 1.44 12.73 -13.59
CA GLU A 181 1.70 11.30 -13.43
C GLU A 181 2.30 10.75 -14.73
N ILE A 182 3.40 10.00 -14.66
CA ILE A 182 4.02 9.33 -15.80
C ILE A 182 4.16 7.85 -15.45
N ALA A 183 3.45 6.99 -16.17
CA ALA A 183 3.53 5.55 -16.01
C ALA A 183 4.42 4.93 -17.10
N THR A 184 5.38 4.11 -16.68
CA THR A 184 6.23 3.33 -17.60
C THR A 184 5.55 2.01 -17.98
N ASP A 185 5.94 1.47 -19.13
CA ASP A 185 5.71 0.05 -19.43
C ASP A 185 6.47 -0.84 -18.42
N PRO A 186 6.05 -2.10 -18.20
CA PRO A 186 6.74 -3.04 -17.30
C PRO A 186 7.95 -3.71 -18.00
N ASP A 187 8.86 -2.93 -18.56
CA ASP A 187 9.95 -3.38 -19.43
C ASP A 187 11.34 -3.36 -18.76
N MET A 188 11.43 -2.83 -17.53
CA MET A 188 12.63 -2.85 -16.71
C MET A 188 12.86 -4.25 -16.14
N SER A 189 14.08 -4.74 -16.30
CA SER A 189 14.49 -6.12 -16.05
C SER A 189 15.65 -6.24 -15.04
N THR A 190 16.16 -5.12 -14.54
CA THR A 190 17.09 -5.08 -13.41
C THR A 190 16.76 -3.92 -12.45
N PRO A 191 17.16 -4.02 -11.17
CA PRO A 191 17.04 -2.92 -10.20
C PRO A 191 17.73 -1.61 -10.66
N GLU A 192 18.85 -1.72 -11.37
CA GLU A 192 19.60 -0.58 -11.90
C GLU A 192 18.86 0.12 -13.04
N GLU A 193 18.20 -0.64 -13.92
CA GLU A 193 17.35 -0.07 -14.98
C GLU A 193 16.22 0.74 -14.35
N ALA A 194 15.57 0.23 -13.30
CA ALA A 194 14.53 0.94 -12.56
C ALA A 194 15.02 2.30 -12.05
N ARG A 195 16.16 2.32 -11.37
CA ARG A 195 16.78 3.57 -10.89
C ARG A 195 17.18 4.50 -12.04
N ALA A 196 17.74 3.97 -13.13
CA ALA A 196 18.19 4.79 -14.26
C ALA A 196 17.02 5.47 -14.98
N VAL A 197 15.91 4.75 -15.19
CA VAL A 197 14.68 5.27 -15.78
C VAL A 197 14.08 6.35 -14.88
N ALA A 198 13.90 6.08 -13.58
CA ALA A 198 13.40 7.06 -12.62
C ALA A 198 14.28 8.33 -12.57
N ALA A 199 15.60 8.16 -12.53
CA ALA A 199 16.55 9.27 -12.54
C ALA A 199 16.42 10.13 -13.81
N ARG A 200 16.24 9.49 -14.97
CA ARG A 200 16.09 10.18 -16.25
C ARG A 200 14.77 10.94 -16.33
N LEU A 201 13.66 10.34 -15.93
CA LEU A 201 12.36 11.00 -15.89
C LEU A 201 12.39 12.20 -14.94
N GLY A 202 12.93 12.03 -13.72
CA GLY A 202 13.12 13.13 -12.78
C GLY A 202 14.04 14.25 -13.33
N ALA A 203 15.05 13.92 -14.12
CA ALA A 203 15.91 14.92 -14.76
C ALA A 203 15.17 15.71 -15.86
N LEU A 204 14.36 15.03 -16.68
CA LEU A 204 13.52 15.68 -17.70
C LEU A 204 12.44 16.57 -17.08
N LEU A 205 11.75 16.08 -16.04
CA LEU A 205 10.80 16.87 -15.26
C LEU A 205 11.46 18.15 -14.71
N ARG A 206 12.66 18.05 -14.16
CA ARG A 206 13.44 19.24 -13.71
C ARG A 206 13.84 20.16 -14.85
N ALA A 207 14.11 19.63 -16.05
CA ALA A 207 14.51 20.43 -17.20
C ALA A 207 13.40 21.37 -17.67
N THR A 208 12.12 21.02 -17.45
CA THR A 208 10.97 21.91 -17.72
C THR A 208 11.00 23.21 -16.91
N LYS A 209 11.67 23.20 -15.73
CA LYS A 209 11.64 24.29 -14.73
C LYS A 209 10.23 24.66 -14.25
N LYS A 210 9.23 23.81 -14.51
CA LYS A 210 7.82 24.00 -14.15
C LYS A 210 7.36 23.04 -13.05
N VAL A 211 8.29 22.36 -12.40
CA VAL A 211 8.01 21.40 -11.32
C VAL A 211 8.41 21.98 -9.97
N ARG A 212 7.65 21.64 -8.93
CA ARG A 212 8.04 21.98 -7.55
C ARG A 212 9.28 21.21 -7.15
N ARG A 213 9.99 21.76 -6.18
CA ARG A 213 11.21 21.17 -5.61
C ARG A 213 11.07 21.11 -4.10
N GLY A 214 11.67 20.09 -3.50
CA GLY A 214 11.64 19.88 -2.06
C GLY A 214 11.09 18.51 -1.70
N ILE A 215 11.12 18.22 -0.40
CA ILE A 215 10.66 16.94 0.14
C ILE A 215 9.17 16.77 -0.13
N GLY A 216 8.75 15.59 -0.58
CA GLY A 216 7.36 15.26 -0.84
C GLY A 216 6.75 15.86 -2.11
N THR A 217 7.55 16.53 -2.96
CA THR A 217 7.09 17.07 -4.26
C THR A 217 7.11 16.06 -5.40
N ILE A 218 7.84 14.95 -5.21
CA ILE A 218 7.92 13.81 -6.12
C ILE A 218 7.65 12.52 -5.32
N ARG A 219 6.91 11.59 -5.92
CA ARG A 219 6.67 10.24 -5.41
C ARG A 219 6.79 9.25 -6.55
N GLU A 220 7.34 8.08 -6.25
CA GLU A 220 7.51 7.01 -7.23
C GLU A 220 6.84 5.74 -6.69
N ASP A 221 5.89 5.21 -7.45
CA ASP A 221 5.26 3.93 -7.15
C ASP A 221 5.95 2.86 -8.01
N ILE A 222 6.48 1.82 -7.38
CA ILE A 222 7.30 0.79 -8.04
C ILE A 222 6.47 -0.48 -8.16
N ASN A 223 6.14 -0.86 -9.39
CA ASN A 223 5.41 -2.07 -9.71
C ASN A 223 6.38 -3.20 -10.02
N ILE A 224 6.40 -4.28 -9.23
CA ILE A 224 7.40 -5.36 -9.32
C ILE A 224 6.69 -6.70 -9.50
N SER A 225 7.21 -7.54 -10.39
CA SER A 225 6.79 -8.93 -10.53
C SER A 225 7.94 -9.84 -10.98
N ILE A 226 7.85 -11.11 -10.61
CA ILE A 226 8.74 -12.19 -11.06
C ILE A 226 7.93 -13.36 -11.62
N SER A 227 8.58 -14.25 -12.36
CA SER A 227 7.95 -15.45 -12.90
C SER A 227 7.40 -16.35 -11.80
N GLY A 228 6.12 -16.71 -11.90
CA GLY A 228 5.41 -17.49 -10.89
C GLY A 228 4.94 -16.69 -9.67
N GLY A 229 5.38 -15.44 -9.52
CA GLY A 229 4.93 -14.50 -8.51
C GLY A 229 3.69 -13.71 -8.92
N ALA A 230 3.58 -12.47 -8.43
CA ALA A 230 2.45 -11.58 -8.70
C ALA A 230 2.92 -10.13 -8.88
N ARG A 231 2.05 -9.28 -9.44
CA ARG A 231 2.27 -7.84 -9.49
C ARG A 231 2.07 -7.25 -8.10
N VAL A 232 3.10 -6.60 -7.59
CA VAL A 232 3.10 -5.93 -6.29
C VAL A 232 3.51 -4.48 -6.49
N GLU A 233 2.75 -3.56 -5.91
CA GLU A 233 3.02 -2.13 -5.96
C GLU A 233 3.66 -1.68 -4.64
N ILE A 234 4.86 -1.13 -4.67
CA ILE A 234 5.46 -0.42 -3.54
C ILE A 234 5.17 1.07 -3.72
N LYS A 235 4.28 1.61 -2.91
CA LYS A 235 3.71 2.94 -3.09
C LYS A 235 4.50 4.03 -2.35
N GLY A 236 4.85 5.11 -3.03
CA GLY A 236 5.37 6.32 -2.42
C GLY A 236 6.85 6.23 -2.04
N ALA A 237 7.66 5.51 -2.82
CA ALA A 237 9.11 5.58 -2.70
C ALA A 237 9.56 7.02 -3.02
N GLN A 238 10.30 7.63 -2.10
CA GLN A 238 10.81 9.02 -2.24
C GLN A 238 12.31 9.08 -2.53
N ASP A 239 13.06 8.08 -2.07
CA ASP A 239 14.51 8.04 -2.25
C ASP A 239 14.87 7.18 -3.46
N LEU A 240 15.26 7.85 -4.54
CA LEU A 240 15.77 7.25 -5.77
C LEU A 240 16.91 6.23 -5.53
N ARG A 241 17.67 6.37 -4.44
CA ARG A 241 18.76 5.44 -4.07
C ARG A 241 18.23 4.11 -3.51
N LEU A 242 17.02 4.11 -2.97
CA LEU A 242 16.39 2.92 -2.40
C LEU A 242 15.59 2.12 -3.42
N ILE A 243 15.29 2.65 -4.62
CA ILE A 243 14.59 1.89 -5.67
C ILE A 243 15.23 0.52 -5.91
N PRO A 244 16.56 0.39 -6.12
CA PRO A 244 17.14 -0.93 -6.35
C PRO A 244 16.95 -1.87 -5.16
N VAL A 245 17.04 -1.35 -3.93
CA VAL A 245 16.86 -2.11 -2.70
C VAL A 245 15.42 -2.61 -2.58
N TYR A 246 14.43 -1.75 -2.83
CA TYR A 246 13.02 -2.14 -2.83
C TYR A 246 12.73 -3.25 -3.84
N VAL A 247 13.30 -3.15 -5.05
CA VAL A 247 13.17 -4.19 -6.07
C VAL A 247 13.80 -5.50 -5.61
N GLU A 248 15.00 -5.48 -5.05
CA GLU A 248 15.68 -6.69 -4.58
C GLU A 248 15.01 -7.36 -3.38
N GLU A 249 14.56 -6.57 -2.40
CA GLU A 249 13.86 -7.09 -1.23
C GLU A 249 12.49 -7.68 -1.62
N GLU A 250 11.79 -7.06 -2.57
CA GLU A 250 10.54 -7.63 -3.09
C GLU A 250 10.77 -8.95 -3.84
N ILE A 251 11.84 -9.06 -4.63
CA ILE A 251 12.21 -10.33 -5.27
C ILE A 251 12.46 -11.41 -4.22
N LYS A 252 13.24 -11.11 -3.18
CA LYS A 252 13.51 -12.05 -2.07
C LYS A 252 12.21 -12.48 -1.39
N ARG A 253 11.30 -11.53 -1.14
CA ARG A 253 9.99 -11.78 -0.53
C ARG A 253 9.13 -12.70 -1.39
N GLN A 254 8.99 -12.41 -2.68
CA GLN A 254 8.20 -13.24 -3.61
C GLN A 254 8.78 -14.65 -3.69
N LEU A 255 10.10 -14.80 -3.82
CA LEU A 255 10.75 -16.11 -3.81
C LEU A 255 10.48 -16.89 -2.52
N ALA A 256 10.55 -16.22 -1.37
CA ALA A 256 10.28 -16.83 -0.07
C ALA A 256 8.82 -17.31 0.06
N LEU A 257 7.86 -16.58 -0.52
CA LEU A 257 6.45 -17.00 -0.56
C LEU A 257 6.18 -18.14 -1.56
N LEU A 258 6.93 -18.18 -2.67
CA LEU A 258 6.85 -19.29 -3.63
C LEU A 258 7.40 -20.59 -3.03
N ASP A 259 8.48 -20.50 -2.25
CA ASP A 259 9.00 -21.64 -1.47
C ASP A 259 7.97 -22.15 -0.46
N VAL A 260 7.31 -21.25 0.28
CA VAL A 260 6.20 -21.59 1.18
C VAL A 260 5.08 -22.31 0.43
N LYS A 261 4.64 -21.77 -0.72
CA LYS A 261 3.63 -22.42 -1.57
C LYS A 261 4.05 -23.83 -1.97
N ASP A 262 5.31 -24.02 -2.37
CA ASP A 262 5.81 -25.32 -2.78
C ASP A 262 5.87 -26.33 -1.63
N ILE A 263 6.25 -25.90 -0.43
CA ILE A 263 6.21 -26.73 0.78
C ILE A 263 4.76 -27.16 1.07
N LEU A 264 3.82 -26.22 1.10
CA LEU A 264 2.41 -26.49 1.40
C LEU A 264 1.77 -27.39 0.35
N ARG A 265 2.08 -27.16 -0.94
CA ARG A 265 1.63 -28.03 -2.04
C ARG A 265 2.15 -29.46 -1.89
N LYS A 266 3.43 -29.65 -1.56
CA LYS A 266 4.02 -30.98 -1.35
C LYS A 266 3.38 -31.73 -0.18
N ARG A 267 2.98 -31.01 0.87
CA ARG A 267 2.25 -31.57 2.03
C ARG A 267 0.77 -31.85 1.74
N GLY A 268 0.25 -31.42 0.59
CA GLY A 268 -1.17 -31.51 0.28
C GLY A 268 -2.03 -30.70 1.25
N THR A 269 -1.54 -29.54 1.68
CA THR A 269 -2.24 -28.65 2.60
C THR A 269 -3.53 -28.15 1.97
N LYS A 270 -4.62 -28.15 2.76
CA LYS A 270 -5.94 -27.64 2.35
C LYS A 270 -6.20 -26.28 2.98
N PRO A 271 -7.15 -25.49 2.44
CA PRO A 271 -7.61 -24.27 3.09
C PRO A 271 -8.07 -24.56 4.52
N VAL A 272 -7.58 -23.75 5.45
CA VAL A 272 -7.89 -23.80 6.88
C VAL A 272 -9.16 -23.00 7.13
N ILE A 273 -10.03 -23.53 7.99
CA ILE A 273 -11.19 -22.81 8.52
C ILE A 273 -10.78 -22.22 9.87
N ALA A 274 -11.20 -20.99 10.16
CA ALA A 274 -10.86 -20.30 11.40
C ALA A 274 -11.57 -20.93 12.62
N ASP A 275 -11.00 -22.01 13.15
CA ASP A 275 -11.39 -22.62 14.43
C ASP A 275 -10.60 -21.97 15.58
N ILE A 276 -11.16 -20.88 16.11
CA ILE A 276 -10.50 -20.02 17.09
C ILE A 276 -10.84 -20.50 18.51
N MET A 277 -9.80 -20.89 19.26
CA MET A 277 -9.91 -21.39 20.63
C MET A 277 -9.41 -20.36 21.65
N ASP A 278 -10.06 -20.31 22.82
CA ASP A 278 -9.59 -19.49 23.96
C ASP A 278 -8.55 -20.27 24.78
N LEU A 279 -7.33 -19.74 24.84
CA LEU A 279 -6.18 -20.31 25.54
C LEU A 279 -5.83 -19.50 26.82
N SER A 280 -6.66 -18.53 27.19
CA SER A 280 -6.41 -17.63 28.33
C SER A 280 -6.23 -18.39 29.65
N GLY A 281 -7.00 -19.47 29.84
CA GLY A 281 -6.91 -20.30 31.05
C GLY A 281 -5.55 -21.00 31.18
N LEU A 282 -5.02 -21.49 30.05
CA LEU A 282 -3.72 -22.17 29.99
C LEU A 282 -2.57 -21.20 30.26
N LEU A 283 -2.65 -20.00 29.69
CA LEU A 283 -1.55 -19.02 29.70
C LEU A 283 -1.63 -18.02 30.86
N ARG A 284 -2.47 -18.27 31.86
CA ARG A 284 -2.68 -17.35 32.99
C ARG A 284 -1.43 -17.09 33.82
N SER A 285 -0.56 -18.10 33.96
CA SER A 285 0.71 -18.02 34.70
C SER A 285 1.91 -17.75 33.81
N THR A 286 1.71 -17.43 32.53
CA THR A 286 2.81 -17.30 31.57
C THR A 286 3.82 -16.23 31.95
N SER A 287 5.10 -16.49 31.71
CA SER A 287 6.17 -15.50 31.93
C SER A 287 6.27 -14.47 30.81
N CYS A 288 5.53 -14.67 29.71
CA CYS A 288 5.43 -13.71 28.62
C CYS A 288 4.72 -12.43 29.07
N LYS A 289 5.48 -11.33 29.18
CA LYS A 289 4.95 -10.03 29.61
C LYS A 289 3.82 -9.50 28.74
N VAL A 290 3.87 -9.78 27.43
CA VAL A 290 2.87 -9.31 26.47
C VAL A 290 1.52 -10.00 26.71
N LEU A 291 1.52 -11.34 26.78
CA LEU A 291 0.32 -12.12 27.05
C LEU A 291 -0.26 -11.78 28.43
N ARG A 292 0.60 -11.69 29.45
CA ARG A 292 0.20 -11.33 30.81
C ARG A 292 -0.45 -9.94 30.87
N SER A 293 0.16 -8.95 30.25
CA SER A 293 -0.40 -7.59 30.21
C SER A 293 -1.77 -7.53 29.55
N ALA A 294 -2.02 -8.34 28.50
CA ALA A 294 -3.33 -8.42 27.86
C ALA A 294 -4.37 -9.06 28.79
N LEU A 295 -4.01 -10.16 29.47
CA LEU A 295 -4.88 -10.85 30.43
C LEU A 295 -5.20 -9.99 31.65
N ASP A 296 -4.20 -9.31 32.21
CA ASP A 296 -4.36 -8.41 33.37
C ASP A 296 -5.28 -7.22 33.04
N SER A 297 -5.34 -6.81 31.77
CA SER A 297 -6.23 -5.76 31.27
C SER A 297 -7.64 -6.26 30.92
N GLY A 298 -7.97 -7.52 31.22
CA GLY A 298 -9.26 -8.14 30.91
C GLY A 298 -9.41 -8.64 29.48
N GLY A 299 -8.32 -8.70 28.70
CA GLY A 299 -8.28 -9.28 27.36
C GLY A 299 -8.29 -10.81 27.38
N ARG A 300 -8.19 -11.40 26.17
CA ARG A 300 -8.12 -12.85 25.95
C ARG A 300 -6.86 -13.20 25.16
N VAL A 301 -6.35 -14.40 25.37
CA VAL A 301 -5.35 -15.02 24.50
C VAL A 301 -6.07 -16.07 23.66
N LEU A 302 -6.25 -15.78 22.38
CA LEU A 302 -6.90 -16.68 21.44
C LEU A 302 -5.85 -17.33 20.54
N GLY A 303 -6.10 -18.57 20.13
CA GLY A 303 -5.24 -19.33 19.23
C GLY A 303 -6.00 -19.93 18.06
N VAL A 304 -5.32 -20.12 16.94
CA VAL A 304 -5.83 -20.87 15.79
C VAL A 304 -4.76 -21.85 15.29
N LYS A 305 -5.19 -23.05 14.94
CA LYS A 305 -4.34 -24.05 14.28
C LYS A 305 -4.26 -23.77 12.78
N LEU A 306 -3.07 -23.86 12.22
CA LEU A 306 -2.79 -23.84 10.79
C LEU A 306 -2.24 -25.20 10.36
N GLU A 307 -3.13 -26.05 9.83
CA GLU A 307 -2.80 -27.44 9.47
C GLU A 307 -1.69 -27.49 8.41
N LYS A 308 -0.61 -28.24 8.68
CA LYS A 308 0.56 -28.41 7.79
C LYS A 308 1.40 -27.16 7.51
N PHE A 309 1.26 -26.09 8.31
CA PHE A 309 2.03 -24.84 8.14
C PHE A 309 3.36 -24.80 8.92
N ALA A 310 3.74 -25.84 9.68
CA ALA A 310 4.98 -25.84 10.48
C ALA A 310 6.21 -25.55 9.63
N GLY A 311 7.07 -24.64 10.11
CA GLY A 311 8.31 -24.26 9.45
C GLY A 311 8.15 -23.36 8.22
N THR A 312 6.95 -22.85 7.93
CA THR A 312 6.68 -21.94 6.80
C THR A 312 6.52 -20.47 7.20
N MET A 313 6.36 -20.19 8.49
CA MET A 313 6.13 -18.85 9.02
C MET A 313 7.41 -18.15 9.43
N GLY A 314 8.36 -18.90 10.01
CA GLY A 314 9.65 -18.39 10.46
C GLY A 314 10.52 -17.84 9.31
N ARG A 315 11.66 -17.22 9.63
CA ARG A 315 12.59 -16.72 8.59
C ARG A 315 13.24 -17.85 7.79
N THR A 316 13.71 -17.57 6.58
CA THR A 316 14.61 -18.47 5.84
C THR A 316 15.97 -18.53 6.52
N GLU A 317 16.84 -19.48 6.14
CA GLU A 317 18.24 -19.52 6.60
C GLU A 317 18.99 -18.21 6.29
N ALA A 318 18.72 -17.60 5.14
CA ALA A 318 19.26 -16.30 4.75
C ALA A 318 18.64 -15.09 5.50
N GLY A 319 17.79 -15.33 6.50
CA GLY A 319 17.16 -14.28 7.31
C GLY A 319 15.96 -13.57 6.66
N VAL A 320 15.53 -13.98 5.47
CA VAL A 320 14.38 -13.40 4.74
C VAL A 320 13.09 -13.75 5.47
N LYS A 321 12.21 -12.76 5.63
CA LYS A 321 10.88 -12.95 6.23
C LYS A 321 10.01 -13.82 5.31
N ARG A 322 9.28 -14.77 5.88
CA ARG A 322 8.29 -15.61 5.18
C ARG A 322 6.87 -15.25 5.62
N LEU A 323 5.98 -16.24 5.65
CA LEU A 323 4.54 -16.08 5.84
C LEU A 323 4.19 -15.45 7.20
N GLY A 324 4.95 -15.70 8.27
CA GLY A 324 4.65 -15.17 9.61
C GLY A 324 4.65 -13.64 9.65
N ALA A 325 5.57 -13.00 8.95
CA ALA A 325 5.62 -11.54 8.86
C ALA A 325 4.44 -10.96 8.06
N GLU A 326 4.01 -11.66 7.00
CA GLU A 326 2.86 -11.27 6.19
C GLU A 326 1.56 -11.38 7.00
N ILE A 327 1.33 -12.54 7.62
CA ILE A 327 0.18 -12.77 8.49
C ILE A 327 0.13 -11.72 9.62
N ALA A 328 1.27 -11.38 10.23
CA ALA A 328 1.34 -10.34 11.25
C ALA A 328 0.95 -8.95 10.71
N ALA A 329 1.31 -8.62 9.47
CA ALA A 329 0.90 -7.36 8.84
C ALA A 329 -0.62 -7.30 8.62
N HIS A 330 -1.23 -8.39 8.13
CA HIS A 330 -2.69 -8.46 7.95
C HIS A 330 -3.44 -8.46 9.29
N ALA A 331 -2.90 -9.09 10.33
CA ALA A 331 -3.49 -9.06 11.67
C ALA A 331 -3.54 -7.63 12.22
N ARG A 332 -2.48 -6.82 12.03
CA ARG A 332 -2.44 -5.42 12.49
C ARG A 332 -3.54 -4.54 11.91
N VAL A 333 -4.10 -4.89 10.75
CA VAL A 333 -5.26 -4.17 10.16
C VAL A 333 -6.50 -4.27 11.06
N ALA A 334 -6.65 -5.36 11.82
CA ALA A 334 -7.70 -5.50 12.82
C ALA A 334 -7.42 -4.71 14.13
N GLY A 335 -6.33 -3.95 14.19
CA GLY A 335 -5.98 -3.08 15.31
C GLY A 335 -5.24 -3.75 16.47
N VAL A 336 -4.78 -5.00 16.30
CA VAL A 336 -3.91 -5.67 17.28
C VAL A 336 -2.45 -5.24 17.11
N LYS A 337 -1.66 -5.27 18.19
CA LYS A 337 -0.24 -4.86 18.13
C LYS A 337 0.65 -5.86 17.38
N GLY A 338 0.28 -7.13 17.40
CA GLY A 338 1.04 -8.22 16.80
C GLY A 338 0.42 -9.58 17.11
N LEU A 339 1.14 -10.63 16.76
CA LEU A 339 0.79 -12.02 17.02
C LEU A 339 2.03 -12.79 17.45
N PHE A 340 1.84 -14.00 17.97
CA PHE A 340 2.89 -15.01 18.10
C PHE A 340 2.60 -16.18 17.18
N HIS A 341 3.63 -16.86 16.68
CA HIS A 341 3.43 -18.08 15.88
C HIS A 341 4.37 -19.23 16.29
N SER A 342 3.97 -20.48 16.05
CA SER A 342 4.73 -21.64 16.52
C SER A 342 6.21 -21.66 16.09
N ASP A 343 6.53 -21.19 14.88
CA ASP A 343 7.92 -21.22 14.36
C ASP A 343 8.90 -20.25 15.07
N GLU A 344 8.42 -19.29 15.86
CA GLU A 344 9.28 -18.39 16.67
C GLU A 344 9.25 -18.75 18.16
N LEU A 345 8.56 -19.84 18.51
CA LEU A 345 8.42 -20.34 19.86
C LEU A 345 9.17 -21.67 20.03
N PRO A 346 9.73 -21.98 21.22
CA PRO A 346 9.70 -21.19 22.45
C PRO A 346 10.51 -19.88 22.35
N GLY A 347 10.00 -18.81 22.95
CA GLY A 347 10.52 -17.46 22.81
C GLY A 347 9.67 -16.44 23.55
N TYR A 348 10.16 -15.21 23.72
CA TYR A 348 9.38 -14.09 24.30
C TYR A 348 8.83 -14.33 25.73
N GLY A 349 9.40 -15.28 26.47
CA GLY A 349 8.91 -15.70 27.79
C GLY A 349 7.83 -16.80 27.75
N ILE A 350 7.54 -17.36 26.58
CA ILE A 350 6.76 -18.59 26.42
C ILE A 350 7.74 -19.77 26.42
N THR A 351 7.57 -20.65 27.40
CA THR A 351 8.38 -21.84 27.64
C THR A 351 8.01 -22.97 26.70
N ARG A 352 8.89 -23.97 26.57
CA ARG A 352 8.62 -25.15 25.76
C ARG A 352 7.41 -25.95 26.25
N ALA A 353 7.22 -26.05 27.58
CA ALA A 353 6.05 -26.71 28.15
C ALA A 353 4.75 -25.99 27.74
N GLU A 354 4.72 -24.66 27.80
CA GLU A 354 3.55 -23.90 27.32
C GLU A 354 3.29 -24.11 25.82
N VAL A 355 4.32 -24.21 24.99
CA VAL A 355 4.19 -24.51 23.55
C VAL A 355 3.56 -25.90 23.33
N GLU A 356 4.01 -26.90 24.09
CA GLU A 356 3.48 -28.28 24.02
C GLU A 356 2.01 -28.33 24.52
N ASP A 357 1.68 -27.59 25.58
CA ASP A 357 0.32 -27.48 26.10
C ASP A 357 -0.62 -26.76 25.11
N ILE A 358 -0.15 -25.69 24.47
CA ILE A 358 -0.90 -24.98 23.42
C ILE A 358 -1.18 -25.92 22.25
N GLY A 359 -0.15 -26.64 21.78
CA GLY A 359 -0.30 -27.62 20.69
C GLY A 359 -1.32 -28.69 21.03
N THR A 360 -1.30 -29.21 22.27
CA THR A 360 -2.27 -30.19 22.76
C THR A 360 -3.69 -29.62 22.76
N MET A 361 -3.88 -28.40 23.28
CA MET A 361 -5.20 -27.77 23.36
C MET A 361 -5.78 -27.49 21.97
N LEU A 362 -4.94 -27.09 21.00
CA LEU A 362 -5.32 -26.85 19.62
C LEU A 362 -5.41 -28.13 18.76
N SER A 363 -5.13 -29.31 19.35
CA SER A 363 -5.02 -30.58 18.61
C SER A 363 -4.08 -30.45 17.39
N ALA A 364 -2.92 -29.83 17.59
CA ALA A 364 -1.90 -29.61 16.57
C ALA A 364 -0.91 -30.77 16.52
N GLU A 365 -0.65 -31.28 15.32
CA GLU A 365 0.36 -32.31 15.05
C GLU A 365 1.73 -31.69 14.72
N ALA A 366 2.76 -32.54 14.52
CA ALA A 366 4.14 -32.07 14.28
C ALA A 366 4.31 -31.24 13.00
N GLU A 367 3.49 -31.46 11.97
CA GLU A 367 3.50 -30.65 10.76
C GLU A 367 2.60 -29.41 10.85
N ASP A 368 1.80 -29.29 11.91
CA ASP A 368 0.90 -28.16 12.12
C ASP A 368 1.61 -26.99 12.78
N ALA A 369 1.16 -25.81 12.44
CA ALA A 369 1.54 -24.57 13.10
C ALA A 369 0.37 -24.03 13.91
N PHE A 370 0.65 -23.06 14.77
CA PHE A 370 -0.39 -22.28 15.41
C PHE A 370 -0.02 -20.81 15.49
N VAL A 371 -1.04 -19.97 15.61
CA VAL A 371 -0.90 -18.52 15.79
C VAL A 371 -1.69 -18.10 17.02
N LEU A 372 -1.12 -17.20 17.83
CA LEU A 372 -1.72 -16.65 19.03
C LEU A 372 -1.87 -15.13 18.90
N VAL A 373 -3.01 -14.61 19.35
CA VAL A 373 -3.26 -13.17 19.46
C VAL A 373 -3.79 -12.86 20.85
N ALA A 374 -3.25 -11.80 21.46
CA ALA A 374 -3.62 -11.36 22.80
C ALA A 374 -4.11 -9.91 22.79
N ASP A 375 -5.42 -9.73 22.87
CA ASP A 375 -6.10 -8.41 22.85
C ASP A 375 -7.54 -8.55 23.39
N SER A 376 -8.41 -7.56 23.21
CA SER A 376 -9.86 -7.73 23.43
C SER A 376 -10.40 -8.87 22.56
N GLU A 377 -11.40 -9.60 23.04
CA GLU A 377 -11.93 -10.78 22.33
C GLU A 377 -12.37 -10.45 20.89
N GLU A 378 -13.05 -9.32 20.70
CA GLU A 378 -13.49 -8.85 19.39
C GLU A 378 -12.31 -8.62 18.43
N LYS A 379 -11.27 -7.89 18.88
CA LYS A 379 -10.08 -7.62 18.06
C LYS A 379 -9.27 -8.88 17.79
N ALA A 380 -9.09 -9.74 18.80
CA ALA A 380 -8.34 -10.97 18.68
C ALA A 380 -9.01 -11.94 17.69
N ARG A 381 -10.35 -12.07 17.74
CA ARG A 381 -11.11 -12.87 16.76
C ARG A 381 -10.99 -12.30 15.35
N ALA A 382 -11.20 -10.99 15.18
CA ALA A 382 -11.07 -10.33 13.89
C ALA A 382 -9.67 -10.49 13.28
N ALA A 383 -8.63 -10.37 14.12
CA ALA A 383 -7.24 -10.59 13.72
C ALA A 383 -6.98 -12.05 13.29
N LEU A 384 -7.44 -13.04 14.07
CA LEU A 384 -7.25 -14.46 13.75
C LEU A 384 -8.02 -14.91 12.50
N THR A 385 -9.18 -14.31 12.21
CA THR A 385 -9.86 -14.54 10.92
C THR A 385 -8.98 -14.06 9.76
N ARG A 386 -8.43 -12.84 9.84
CA ARG A 386 -7.50 -12.30 8.82
C ARG A 386 -6.21 -13.11 8.69
N VAL A 387 -5.71 -13.66 9.80
CA VAL A 387 -4.56 -14.57 9.83
C VAL A 387 -4.84 -15.79 8.96
N VAL A 388 -6.00 -16.42 9.13
CA VAL A 388 -6.41 -17.62 8.39
C VAL A 388 -6.63 -17.29 6.92
N ASP A 389 -7.29 -16.17 6.61
CA ASP A 389 -7.46 -15.71 5.23
C ASP A 389 -6.10 -15.53 4.53
N ARG A 390 -5.15 -14.90 5.22
CA ARG A 390 -3.81 -14.68 4.67
C ARG A 390 -2.99 -15.96 4.54
N ALA A 391 -3.13 -16.90 5.48
CA ALA A 391 -2.52 -18.23 5.40
C ALA A 391 -3.05 -19.01 4.20
N ASN A 392 -4.38 -18.96 3.97
CA ASN A 392 -5.03 -19.59 2.82
C ASN A 392 -4.58 -18.99 1.48
N ILE A 393 -4.39 -17.67 1.41
CA ILE A 393 -3.77 -17.01 0.25
C ILE A 393 -2.35 -17.56 0.00
N GLY A 394 -1.60 -17.88 1.06
CA GLY A 394 -0.27 -18.49 0.97
C GLY A 394 -0.24 -19.83 0.22
N LEU A 395 -1.36 -20.56 0.16
CA LEU A 395 -1.48 -21.78 -0.65
C LEU A 395 -1.43 -21.48 -2.16
N SER A 396 -1.81 -20.27 -2.56
CA SER A 396 -1.80 -19.82 -3.95
C SER A 396 -0.50 -19.13 -4.34
N GLY A 397 0.27 -18.63 -3.36
CA GLY A 397 1.60 -18.03 -3.54
C GLY A 397 1.64 -16.56 -3.14
N VAL A 398 2.16 -15.72 -4.04
CA VAL A 398 2.26 -14.28 -3.85
C VAL A 398 0.92 -13.63 -4.22
N PRO A 399 0.25 -12.89 -3.32
CA PRO A 399 -0.93 -12.11 -3.67
C PRO A 399 -0.56 -10.81 -4.41
N GLU A 400 -1.47 -10.33 -5.25
CA GLU A 400 -1.43 -8.96 -5.77
C GLU A 400 -1.88 -7.98 -4.66
N GLU A 401 -1.00 -7.03 -4.32
CA GLU A 401 -1.21 -6.12 -3.21
C GLU A 401 -0.39 -4.83 -3.37
N THR A 402 -0.85 -3.76 -2.71
CA THR A 402 -0.09 -2.52 -2.54
C THR A 402 0.59 -2.55 -1.17
N ARG A 403 1.85 -2.12 -1.13
CA ARG A 403 2.72 -2.19 0.05
C ARG A 403 3.38 -0.83 0.31
N ASP A 404 3.53 -0.48 1.58
CA ASP A 404 4.21 0.74 2.00
C ASP A 404 5.73 0.48 2.14
N PRO A 405 6.59 1.37 1.61
CA PRO A 405 8.04 1.25 1.71
C PRO A 405 8.52 1.54 3.13
N LEU A 406 9.50 0.77 3.59
CA LEU A 406 10.17 0.97 4.87
C LEU A 406 11.57 1.59 4.65
N PRO A 407 12.12 2.32 5.65
CA PRO A 407 13.45 2.95 5.53
C PRO A 407 14.61 1.95 5.35
N ASP A 408 14.40 0.69 5.71
CA ASP A 408 15.39 -0.39 5.57
C ASP A 408 15.33 -1.08 4.19
N GLY A 409 14.51 -0.58 3.27
CA GLY A 409 14.33 -1.14 1.92
C GLY A 409 13.31 -2.29 1.84
N GLN A 410 12.73 -2.73 2.97
CA GLN A 410 11.63 -3.68 2.95
C GLN A 410 10.30 -2.98 2.68
N SER A 411 9.22 -3.76 2.57
CA SER A 411 7.86 -3.25 2.40
C SER A 411 6.88 -3.99 3.31
N VAL A 412 5.80 -3.32 3.70
CA VAL A 412 4.72 -3.90 4.52
C VAL A 412 3.40 -3.81 3.79
N TYR A 413 2.53 -4.81 3.95
CA TYR A 413 1.17 -4.76 3.41
C TYR A 413 0.47 -3.46 3.80
N SER A 414 -0.11 -2.80 2.80
CA SER A 414 -0.92 -1.59 2.97
C SER A 414 -2.38 -1.92 2.71
N ARG A 415 -2.70 -2.39 1.50
CA ARG A 415 -4.06 -2.67 1.03
C ARG A 415 -4.06 -3.59 -0.20
N PRO A 416 -5.22 -4.13 -0.61
CA PRO A 416 -5.33 -4.87 -1.87
C PRO A 416 -5.00 -3.96 -3.05
N LEU A 417 -4.50 -4.55 -4.15
CA LEU A 417 -4.23 -3.78 -5.36
C LEU A 417 -5.52 -3.13 -5.86
N PRO A 418 -5.52 -1.82 -6.20
CA PRO A 418 -6.67 -1.13 -6.74
C PRO A 418 -7.31 -1.83 -7.95
N GLY A 419 -8.63 -1.93 -7.96
CA GLY A 419 -9.38 -2.39 -9.14
C GLY A 419 -9.32 -1.38 -10.28
N LYS A 420 -9.61 -1.85 -11.50
CA LYS A 420 -9.65 -0.99 -12.71
C LYS A 420 -10.86 -0.04 -12.73
N ASP A 421 -11.88 -0.34 -11.93
CA ASP A 421 -13.21 0.26 -12.04
C ASP A 421 -13.41 1.38 -11.01
N ARG A 422 -12.56 2.41 -11.06
CA ARG A 422 -12.60 3.54 -10.12
C ARG A 422 -12.90 4.90 -10.75
N MET A 423 -13.01 4.96 -12.06
CA MET A 423 -13.13 6.20 -12.82
C MET A 423 -14.57 6.41 -13.26
N TYR A 424 -15.06 7.65 -13.19
CA TYR A 424 -16.31 8.11 -13.78
C TYR A 424 -16.20 9.60 -14.18
N PRO A 425 -16.97 10.13 -15.15
CA PRO A 425 -16.97 11.54 -15.54
C PRO A 425 -17.25 12.54 -14.40
#